data_AF-A0A7V4LVV0-F1
#
_entry.id   AF-A0A7V4LVV0-F1
#
_cell.length_a   1.000
_cell.length_b   1.000
_cell.length_c   1.000
_cell.angle_alpha   90.00
_cell.angle_beta   90.00
_cell.angle_gamma   90.00
#
_symmetry.space_group_name_H-M   'P 1'
#
loop_
_entity.id
_entity.type
_entity.pdbx_description
1 polymer ?
#
loop_
_entity_poly.entity_id
_entity_poly.type
_entity_poly.pdbx_seq_one_letter_code
_entity_poly.pdbx_strand_id
1 'polypeptide(L)'
;LVYMKDKTPILILMMGNDQLNESKLLSTLGEGVRPTQPDELLSLTGADAGSIGPVGLKGFTIIADKRLEGANNLISGANKNDYHIKNIDLQRDAVISGYYDLRTVESGEPCPKCNNSLRIINAIELGHIFKLGTKYADALHAYYLDEKGKENPIVMGSYGIGVERIIACHIEQNHDKYGIIWGKSLAPFHVHLLTVNPNNEKVFSTAEHLYAKLQESLIDVIYDDRTDVSPGFKFKDADLLGMPLQIIVGDKNIGAGKVEIKERRSGKRELVEIGKAVSYVEKYIES
;
A
#
# COMPACT_ATOMS: atom_id res chain seq x y z
N LEU A 1 21.66 -18.77 -8.14
CA LEU A 1 20.29 -19.27 -7.80
C LEU A 1 19.88 -20.28 -8.86
N VAL A 2 19.11 -21.32 -8.51
CA VAL A 2 18.63 -22.30 -9.49
C VAL A 2 17.10 -22.25 -9.57
N TYR A 3 16.61 -22.17 -10.79
CA TYR A 3 15.19 -22.13 -11.12
C TYR A 3 14.88 -23.21 -12.15
N MET A 4 13.62 -23.59 -12.26
CA MET A 4 13.09 -24.42 -13.35
C MET A 4 12.21 -23.55 -14.23
N LYS A 5 12.40 -23.64 -15.55
CA LYS A 5 11.41 -23.20 -16.53
C LYS A 5 10.84 -24.44 -17.21
N ASP A 6 9.60 -24.76 -16.90
CA ASP A 6 8.97 -26.04 -17.24
C ASP A 6 9.82 -27.23 -16.77
N LYS A 7 10.53 -27.89 -17.69
CA LYS A 7 11.42 -29.04 -17.42
C LYS A 7 12.91 -28.70 -17.56
N THR A 8 13.25 -27.45 -17.89
CA THR A 8 14.63 -27.02 -18.14
C THR A 8 15.19 -26.29 -16.91
N PRO A 9 16.30 -26.75 -16.33
CA PRO A 9 16.93 -26.04 -15.22
C PRO A 9 17.68 -24.80 -15.71
N ILE A 10 17.59 -23.73 -14.92
CA ILE A 10 18.19 -22.42 -15.18
C ILE A 10 19.08 -22.05 -14.00
N LEU A 11 20.35 -21.76 -14.28
CA LEU A 11 21.26 -21.16 -13.31
C LEU A 11 21.26 -19.64 -13.52
N ILE A 12 20.88 -18.92 -12.48
CA ILE A 12 20.90 -17.45 -12.45
C ILE A 12 22.10 -16.99 -11.65
N LEU A 13 22.99 -16.24 -12.29
CA LEU A 13 24.18 -15.64 -11.69
C LEU A 13 23.92 -14.18 -11.30
N MET A 14 24.28 -13.82 -10.08
CA MET A 14 24.17 -12.47 -9.54
C MET A 14 25.37 -12.19 -8.64
N MET A 15 25.64 -10.91 -8.36
CA MET A 15 26.58 -10.54 -7.30
C MET A 15 26.08 -11.03 -5.94
N GLY A 16 26.98 -11.46 -5.06
CA GLY A 16 26.62 -12.09 -3.78
C GLY A 16 25.88 -11.18 -2.80
N ASN A 17 25.92 -9.85 -3.02
CA ASN A 17 25.21 -8.84 -2.23
C ASN A 17 23.92 -8.34 -2.91
N ASP A 18 23.57 -8.85 -4.08
CA ASP A 18 22.34 -8.46 -4.79
C ASP A 18 21.22 -9.48 -4.53
N GLN A 19 19.97 -8.99 -4.55
CA GLN A 19 18.77 -9.84 -4.47
C GLN A 19 18.09 -9.96 -5.83
N LEU A 20 17.65 -11.17 -6.17
CA LEU A 20 16.87 -11.42 -7.38
C LEU A 20 15.51 -10.72 -7.30
N ASN A 21 15.15 -10.04 -8.38
CA ASN A 21 13.81 -9.52 -8.61
C ASN A 21 13.03 -10.52 -9.48
N GLU A 22 12.13 -11.27 -8.87
CA GLU A 22 11.38 -12.31 -9.58
C GLU A 22 10.45 -11.75 -10.67
N SER A 23 9.92 -10.53 -10.51
CA SER A 23 9.12 -9.88 -11.54
C SER A 23 9.94 -9.57 -12.80
N LYS A 24 11.19 -9.14 -12.64
CA LYS A 24 12.13 -8.96 -13.77
C LYS A 24 12.50 -10.30 -14.41
N LEU A 25 12.68 -11.35 -13.61
CA LEU A 25 12.95 -12.70 -14.11
C LEU A 25 11.79 -13.21 -14.98
N LEU A 26 10.55 -13.11 -14.48
CA LEU A 26 9.34 -13.50 -15.21
C LEU A 26 9.14 -12.65 -16.48
N SER A 27 9.44 -11.36 -16.42
CA SER A 27 9.39 -10.49 -17.61
C SER A 27 10.42 -10.90 -18.67
N THR A 28 11.55 -11.47 -18.25
CA THR A 28 12.63 -11.91 -19.13
C THR A 28 12.35 -13.29 -19.73
N LEU A 29 11.88 -14.23 -18.90
CA LEU A 29 11.76 -15.63 -19.25
C LEU A 29 10.34 -16.07 -19.61
N GLY A 30 9.33 -15.28 -19.28
CA GLY A 30 7.91 -15.63 -19.40
C GLY A 30 7.40 -16.44 -18.20
N GLU A 31 6.22 -17.03 -18.38
CA GLU A 31 5.56 -17.90 -17.39
C GLU A 31 6.27 -19.26 -17.24
N GLY A 32 5.85 -20.06 -16.25
CA GLY A 32 6.38 -21.41 -16.02
C GLY A 32 7.71 -21.46 -15.27
N VAL A 33 8.16 -20.34 -14.70
CA VAL A 33 9.40 -20.23 -13.92
C VAL A 33 9.11 -20.41 -12.43
N ARG A 34 9.89 -21.27 -11.76
CA ARG A 34 9.81 -21.49 -10.30
C ARG A 34 11.19 -21.73 -9.69
N PRO A 35 11.42 -21.43 -8.40
CA PRO A 35 12.59 -21.91 -7.70
C PRO A 35 12.65 -23.45 -7.71
N THR A 36 13.86 -24.01 -7.75
CA THR A 36 14.06 -25.45 -7.51
C THR A 36 13.84 -25.78 -6.03
N GLN A 37 13.33 -26.98 -5.78
CA GLN A 37 13.27 -27.55 -4.42
C GLN A 37 14.65 -28.12 -4.03
N PRO A 38 14.99 -28.18 -2.73
CA PRO A 38 16.30 -28.65 -2.26
C PRO A 38 16.65 -30.07 -2.72
N ASP A 39 15.66 -30.97 -2.81
CA ASP A 39 15.81 -32.35 -3.26
C ASP A 39 16.10 -32.45 -4.78
N GLU A 40 15.66 -31.47 -5.57
CA GLU A 40 15.98 -31.38 -7.00
C GLU A 40 17.45 -30.96 -7.22
N LEU A 41 18.00 -30.09 -6.36
CA LEU A 41 19.31 -29.46 -6.54
C LEU A 41 20.45 -30.46 -6.68
N LEU A 42 20.55 -31.43 -5.76
CA LEU A 42 21.64 -32.39 -5.75
C LEU A 42 21.65 -33.24 -7.04
N SER A 43 20.45 -33.64 -7.49
CA SER A 43 20.29 -34.44 -8.72
C SER A 43 20.65 -33.66 -9.98
N LEU A 44 20.39 -32.36 -10.01
CA LEU A 44 20.60 -31.49 -11.16
C LEU A 44 22.04 -30.97 -11.23
N THR A 45 22.63 -30.61 -10.08
CA THR A 45 23.90 -29.86 -10.02
C THR A 45 25.07 -30.67 -9.47
N GLY A 46 24.81 -31.78 -8.77
CA GLY A 46 25.83 -32.53 -8.04
C GLY A 46 26.20 -31.94 -6.68
N ALA A 47 25.53 -30.87 -6.23
CA ALA A 47 25.78 -30.24 -4.94
C ALA A 47 24.52 -29.61 -4.32
N ASP A 48 24.60 -29.32 -3.04
CA ASP A 48 23.59 -28.59 -2.29
C ASP A 48 23.72 -27.07 -2.51
N ALA A 49 22.66 -26.35 -2.12
CA ALA A 49 22.66 -24.89 -2.12
C ALA A 49 23.90 -24.34 -1.37
N GLY A 50 24.53 -23.31 -1.95
CA GLY A 50 25.76 -22.72 -1.44
C GLY A 50 27.05 -23.29 -2.06
N SER A 51 26.99 -24.45 -2.72
CA SER A 51 28.15 -25.04 -3.43
C SER A 51 27.98 -25.13 -4.96
N ILE A 52 26.89 -24.57 -5.50
CA ILE A 52 26.55 -24.58 -6.92
C ILE A 52 27.19 -23.39 -7.64
N GLY A 53 27.69 -23.59 -8.86
CA GLY A 53 28.26 -22.53 -9.69
C GLY A 53 28.28 -22.84 -11.19
N PRO A 54 28.74 -21.90 -12.02
CA PRO A 54 28.59 -21.98 -13.47
C PRO A 54 29.63 -22.87 -14.16
N VAL A 55 30.76 -23.15 -13.53
CA VAL A 55 31.89 -23.86 -14.16
C VAL A 55 31.59 -25.35 -14.24
N GLY A 56 31.63 -25.89 -15.46
CA GLY A 56 31.43 -27.33 -15.72
C GLY A 56 30.01 -27.84 -15.55
N LEU A 57 29.03 -26.94 -15.29
CA LEU A 57 27.63 -27.31 -15.14
C LEU A 57 27.02 -27.63 -16.52
N LYS A 58 26.42 -28.82 -16.66
CA LYS A 58 25.87 -29.33 -17.92
C LYS A 58 24.35 -29.44 -17.86
N GLY A 59 23.67 -29.17 -18.97
CA GLY A 59 22.21 -29.30 -19.08
C GLY A 59 21.42 -28.12 -18.52
N PHE A 60 22.09 -27.00 -18.24
CA PHE A 60 21.47 -25.77 -17.74
C PHE A 60 21.50 -24.67 -18.78
N THR A 61 20.45 -23.86 -18.80
CA THR A 61 20.51 -22.51 -19.34
C THR A 61 21.13 -21.62 -18.27
N ILE A 62 22.23 -20.92 -18.56
CA ILE A 62 22.87 -20.03 -17.59
C ILE A 62 22.61 -18.60 -18.00
N ILE A 63 21.94 -17.83 -17.14
CA ILE A 63 21.74 -16.38 -17.33
C ILE A 63 22.42 -15.62 -16.21
N ALA A 64 22.80 -14.38 -16.47
CA ALA A 64 23.48 -13.53 -15.49
C ALA A 64 22.82 -12.15 -15.39
N ASP A 65 22.90 -11.51 -14.22
CA ASP A 65 22.57 -10.09 -14.10
C ASP A 65 23.57 -9.24 -14.91
N LYS A 66 23.10 -8.12 -15.48
CA LYS A 66 23.92 -7.17 -16.25
C LYS A 66 25.18 -6.70 -15.53
N ARG A 67 25.20 -6.63 -14.19
CA ARG A 67 26.42 -6.25 -13.44
C ARG A 67 27.57 -7.24 -13.60
N LEU A 68 27.28 -8.47 -13.99
CA LEU A 68 28.30 -9.50 -14.23
C LEU A 68 28.81 -9.50 -15.69
N GLU A 69 28.30 -8.63 -16.55
CA GLU A 69 28.77 -8.56 -17.93
C GLU A 69 30.24 -8.13 -17.99
N GLY A 70 31.09 -9.01 -18.54
CA GLY A 70 32.54 -8.83 -18.56
C GLY A 70 33.25 -9.01 -17.22
N ALA A 71 32.55 -9.50 -16.19
CA ALA A 71 33.14 -9.72 -14.88
C ALA A 71 34.12 -10.91 -14.87
N ASN A 72 35.23 -10.72 -14.16
CA ASN A 72 36.27 -11.73 -13.95
C ASN A 72 36.73 -11.71 -12.49
N ASN A 73 37.67 -12.61 -12.15
CA ASN A 73 38.16 -12.79 -10.78
C ASN A 73 37.03 -13.09 -9.77
N LEU A 74 35.98 -13.76 -10.24
CA LEU A 74 34.83 -14.12 -9.42
C LEU A 74 35.09 -15.37 -8.58
N ILE A 75 34.30 -15.53 -7.53
CA ILE A 75 34.24 -16.73 -6.69
C ILE A 75 32.81 -17.28 -6.74
N SER A 76 32.67 -18.56 -7.02
CA SER A 76 31.38 -19.27 -7.04
C SER A 76 31.56 -20.71 -6.57
N GLY A 77 30.46 -21.38 -6.22
CA GLY A 77 30.47 -22.79 -5.88
C GLY A 77 31.09 -23.69 -6.98
N ALA A 78 31.66 -24.82 -6.57
CA ALA A 78 32.38 -25.73 -7.46
C ALA A 78 31.52 -26.88 -8.02
N ASN A 79 30.20 -26.85 -7.83
CA ASN A 79 29.29 -27.98 -8.08
C ASN A 79 29.70 -29.24 -7.30
N LYS A 80 30.29 -29.02 -6.11
CA LYS A 80 30.69 -30.04 -5.14
C LYS A 80 30.59 -29.45 -3.74
N ASN A 81 29.87 -30.12 -2.84
CA ASN A 81 29.68 -29.68 -1.45
C ASN A 81 30.99 -29.29 -0.78
N ASP A 82 31.00 -28.11 -0.15
CA ASP A 82 32.12 -27.51 0.59
C ASP A 82 33.28 -27.00 -0.28
N TYR A 83 33.13 -26.91 -1.60
CA TYR A 83 34.16 -26.37 -2.51
C TYR A 83 33.67 -25.15 -3.28
N HIS A 84 34.59 -24.21 -3.48
CA HIS A 84 34.42 -23.02 -4.31
C HIS A 84 35.56 -22.92 -5.31
N ILE A 85 35.26 -22.36 -6.49
CA ILE A 85 36.25 -22.01 -7.50
C ILE A 85 36.50 -20.51 -7.41
N LYS A 86 37.77 -20.12 -7.37
CA LYS A 86 38.23 -18.73 -7.41
C LYS A 86 38.81 -18.39 -8.78
N ASN A 87 38.94 -17.10 -9.07
CA ASN A 87 39.48 -16.58 -10.32
C ASN A 87 38.66 -16.99 -11.56
N ILE A 88 37.34 -17.11 -11.38
CA ILE A 88 36.40 -17.40 -12.45
C ILE A 88 36.32 -16.17 -13.36
N ASP A 89 36.45 -16.41 -14.66
CA ASP A 89 36.17 -15.46 -15.72
C ASP A 89 34.95 -15.96 -16.50
N LEU A 90 33.84 -15.22 -16.50
CA LEU A 90 32.60 -15.68 -17.12
C LEU A 90 32.69 -15.78 -18.65
N GLN A 91 33.66 -15.13 -19.30
CA GLN A 91 33.90 -15.28 -20.74
C GLN A 91 34.74 -16.52 -21.06
N ARG A 92 35.58 -16.97 -20.12
CA ARG A 92 36.47 -18.14 -20.28
C ARG A 92 35.86 -19.43 -19.75
N ASP A 93 35.23 -19.38 -18.58
CA ASP A 93 34.93 -20.57 -17.76
C ASP A 93 33.44 -20.97 -17.78
N ALA A 94 32.56 -20.16 -18.38
CA ALA A 94 31.12 -20.40 -18.43
C ALA A 94 30.53 -20.01 -19.78
N VAL A 95 29.43 -20.68 -20.17
CA VAL A 95 28.63 -20.31 -21.36
C VAL A 95 27.37 -19.60 -20.88
N ILE A 96 27.37 -18.28 -20.96
CA ILE A 96 26.23 -17.44 -20.55
C ILE A 96 25.28 -17.24 -21.72
N SER A 97 24.03 -17.67 -21.56
CA SER A 97 22.97 -17.56 -22.57
C SER A 97 22.46 -16.13 -22.75
N GLY A 98 22.61 -15.28 -21.73
CA GLY A 98 22.26 -13.87 -21.82
C GLY A 98 22.47 -13.11 -20.50
N TYR A 99 22.64 -11.79 -20.64
CA TYR A 99 22.73 -10.84 -19.53
C TYR A 99 21.46 -9.99 -19.45
N TYR A 100 20.82 -9.96 -18.28
CA TYR A 100 19.53 -9.30 -18.09
C TYR A 100 19.53 -8.42 -16.83
N ASP A 101 18.63 -7.45 -16.77
CA ASP A 101 18.40 -6.72 -15.52
C ASP A 101 17.58 -7.62 -14.60
N LEU A 102 18.21 -8.22 -13.60
CA LEU A 102 17.61 -9.23 -12.73
C LEU A 102 17.56 -8.80 -11.27
N ARG A 103 18.35 -7.81 -10.87
CA ARG A 103 18.45 -7.39 -9.46
C ARG A 103 17.32 -6.46 -9.00
N THR A 104 17.03 -6.54 -7.72
CA THR A 104 16.31 -5.50 -6.99
C THR A 104 17.24 -4.31 -6.76
N VAL A 105 16.72 -3.10 -6.98
CA VAL A 105 17.47 -1.86 -6.79
C VAL A 105 17.57 -1.51 -5.31
N GLU A 106 18.64 -0.80 -4.94
CA GLU A 106 18.85 -0.30 -3.58
C GLU A 106 18.63 1.22 -3.52
N SER A 107 18.30 1.72 -2.33
CA SER A 107 18.22 3.17 -2.12
C SER A 107 19.60 3.78 -2.29
N GLY A 108 19.67 4.93 -2.95
CA GLY A 108 20.95 5.58 -3.25
C GLY A 108 21.37 5.44 -4.71
N GLU A 109 21.00 4.35 -5.37
CA GLU A 109 21.43 4.02 -6.73
C GLU A 109 20.93 5.01 -7.79
N PRO A 110 21.63 5.17 -8.93
CA PRO A 110 21.22 6.13 -9.95
C PRO A 110 19.97 5.70 -10.71
N CYS A 111 19.06 6.64 -10.90
CA CYS A 111 17.89 6.46 -11.76
C CYS A 111 18.33 6.27 -13.23
N PRO A 112 17.83 5.25 -13.95
CA PRO A 112 18.24 4.97 -15.32
C PRO A 112 17.80 6.04 -16.34
N LYS A 113 16.95 7.00 -15.94
CA LYS A 113 16.46 8.09 -16.81
C LYS A 113 17.16 9.42 -16.58
N CYS A 114 17.45 9.75 -15.32
CA CYS A 114 17.95 11.09 -14.94
C CYS A 114 19.19 11.06 -14.05
N ASN A 115 19.70 9.88 -13.70
CA ASN A 115 20.90 9.69 -12.88
C ASN A 115 20.83 10.21 -11.43
N ASN A 116 19.69 10.76 -11.00
CA ASN A 116 19.46 11.13 -9.61
C ASN A 116 19.36 9.89 -8.71
N SER A 117 19.73 10.05 -7.45
CA SER A 117 19.67 9.01 -6.43
C SER A 117 18.24 8.53 -6.19
N LEU A 118 18.02 7.21 -6.26
CA LEU A 118 16.73 6.57 -5.99
C LEU A 118 16.41 6.58 -4.49
N ARG A 119 15.18 6.95 -4.15
CA ARG A 119 14.64 6.84 -2.79
C ARG A 119 13.62 5.72 -2.75
N ILE A 120 13.81 4.77 -1.84
CA ILE A 120 12.84 3.71 -1.57
C ILE A 120 11.95 4.15 -0.42
N ILE A 121 10.64 4.09 -0.63
CA ILE A 121 9.63 4.34 0.40
C ILE A 121 8.63 3.19 0.42
N ASN A 122 8.10 2.87 1.59
CA ASN A 122 6.99 1.95 1.72
C ASN A 122 5.70 2.69 1.35
N ALA A 123 4.86 2.04 0.55
CA ALA A 123 3.58 2.57 0.13
C ALA A 123 2.54 1.45 0.11
N ILE A 124 1.29 1.83 0.30
CA ILE A 124 0.15 0.94 0.13
C ILE A 124 -0.46 1.26 -1.24
N GLU A 125 -0.55 0.26 -2.10
CA GLU A 125 -1.18 0.41 -3.42
C GLU A 125 -2.69 0.60 -3.24
N LEU A 126 -3.20 1.80 -3.56
CA LEU A 126 -4.64 2.10 -3.52
C LEU A 126 -5.36 1.76 -4.81
N GLY A 127 -4.65 1.72 -5.93
CA GLY A 127 -5.24 1.43 -7.22
C GLY A 127 -4.19 1.18 -8.29
N HIS A 128 -4.65 0.59 -9.38
CA HIS A 128 -3.82 0.18 -10.50
C HIS A 128 -4.57 0.43 -11.80
N ILE A 129 -3.85 0.90 -12.81
CA ILE A 129 -4.35 1.06 -14.17
C ILE A 129 -3.56 0.15 -15.11
N PHE A 130 -4.26 -0.61 -15.94
CA PHE A 130 -3.66 -1.56 -16.87
C PHE A 130 -4.06 -1.23 -18.30
N LYS A 131 -3.07 -1.23 -19.20
CA LYS A 131 -3.31 -1.35 -20.65
C LYS A 131 -3.36 -2.84 -20.99
N LEU A 132 -4.56 -3.39 -21.08
CA LEU A 132 -4.76 -4.81 -21.34
C LEU A 132 -4.55 -5.18 -22.82
N GLY A 133 -4.62 -4.18 -23.71
CA GLY A 133 -4.54 -4.42 -25.15
C GLY A 133 -5.72 -5.27 -25.60
N THR A 134 -5.45 -6.29 -26.41
CA THR A 134 -6.49 -7.18 -26.96
C THR A 134 -6.58 -8.52 -26.23
N LYS A 135 -5.79 -8.75 -25.16
CA LYS A 135 -5.65 -10.06 -24.47
C LYS A 135 -6.99 -10.76 -24.21
N TYR A 136 -7.96 -10.03 -23.66
CA TYR A 136 -9.28 -10.58 -23.34
C TYR A 136 -10.23 -10.57 -24.54
N ALA A 137 -10.14 -9.55 -25.40
CA ALA A 137 -10.92 -9.47 -26.62
C ALA A 137 -10.65 -10.66 -27.55
N ASP A 138 -9.38 -11.02 -27.70
CA ASP A 138 -8.95 -12.18 -28.49
C ASP A 138 -9.43 -13.49 -27.89
N ALA A 139 -9.34 -13.65 -26.56
CA ALA A 139 -9.73 -14.88 -25.88
C ALA A 139 -11.26 -15.09 -25.80
N LEU A 140 -12.04 -14.01 -25.71
CA LEU A 140 -13.49 -14.04 -25.54
C LEU A 140 -14.26 -13.73 -26.84
N HIS A 141 -13.56 -13.55 -27.96
CA HIS A 141 -14.14 -13.14 -29.24
C HIS A 141 -14.96 -11.83 -29.16
N ALA A 142 -14.45 -10.82 -28.46
CA ALA A 142 -15.07 -9.49 -28.38
C ALA A 142 -14.49 -8.54 -29.45
N TYR A 143 -15.17 -8.46 -30.60
CA TYR A 143 -14.73 -7.72 -31.78
C TYR A 143 -15.76 -6.66 -32.21
N TYR A 144 -15.32 -5.66 -32.98
CA TYR A 144 -16.18 -4.66 -33.61
C TYR A 144 -15.84 -4.52 -35.10
N LEU A 145 -16.81 -4.06 -35.90
CA LEU A 145 -16.56 -3.65 -37.29
C LEU A 145 -16.14 -2.19 -37.32
N ASP A 146 -15.01 -1.89 -37.96
CA ASP A 146 -14.60 -0.52 -38.20
C ASP A 146 -15.39 0.13 -39.34
N GLU A 147 -15.07 1.40 -39.63
CA GLU A 147 -15.69 2.20 -40.69
C GLU A 147 -15.57 1.58 -42.11
N LYS A 148 -14.64 0.64 -42.32
CA LYS A 148 -14.42 -0.07 -43.58
C LYS A 148 -15.07 -1.46 -43.59
N GLY A 149 -15.80 -1.81 -42.54
CA GLY A 149 -16.40 -3.13 -42.36
C GLY A 149 -15.38 -4.22 -42.03
N LYS A 150 -14.17 -3.86 -41.57
CA LYS A 150 -13.18 -4.83 -41.12
C LYS A 150 -13.38 -5.13 -39.64
N GLU A 151 -13.34 -6.40 -39.30
CA GLU A 151 -13.41 -6.88 -37.93
C GLU A 151 -12.09 -6.62 -37.20
N ASN A 152 -12.15 -5.96 -36.04
CA ASN A 152 -11.00 -5.66 -35.19
C ASN A 152 -11.32 -6.01 -33.72
N PRO A 153 -10.35 -6.53 -32.95
CA PRO A 153 -10.55 -6.80 -31.53
C PRO A 153 -10.67 -5.48 -30.76
N ILE A 154 -11.48 -5.49 -29.71
CA ILE A 154 -11.61 -4.32 -28.83
C ILE A 154 -10.31 -4.12 -28.04
N VAL A 155 -9.74 -2.91 -28.08
CA VAL A 155 -8.59 -2.53 -27.25
C VAL A 155 -9.08 -2.14 -25.87
N MET A 156 -8.59 -2.81 -24.83
CA MET A 156 -9.10 -2.70 -23.47
C MET A 156 -8.11 -2.02 -22.52
N GLY A 157 -8.67 -1.25 -21.59
CA GLY A 157 -8.01 -0.78 -20.38
C GLY A 157 -8.79 -1.23 -19.15
N SER A 158 -8.12 -1.37 -18.01
CA SER A 158 -8.76 -1.65 -16.72
C SER A 158 -8.25 -0.68 -15.67
N TYR A 159 -9.15 -0.25 -14.79
CA TYR A 159 -8.90 0.75 -13.75
C TYR A 159 -9.52 0.25 -12.45
N GLY A 160 -8.66 -0.05 -11.47
CA GLY A 160 -9.09 -0.57 -10.17
C GLY A 160 -8.69 0.38 -9.05
N ILE A 161 -9.60 0.64 -8.12
CA ILE A 161 -9.34 1.31 -6.85
C ILE A 161 -9.89 0.42 -5.74
N GLY A 162 -9.05 0.12 -4.75
CA GLY A 162 -9.45 -0.64 -3.56
C GLY A 162 -10.20 0.27 -2.60
N VAL A 163 -11.52 0.38 -2.76
CA VAL A 163 -12.36 1.29 -1.96
C VAL A 163 -12.24 1.01 -0.46
N GLU A 164 -12.24 -0.26 -0.05
CA GLU A 164 -12.09 -0.64 1.36
C GLU A 164 -10.70 -0.28 1.89
N ARG A 165 -9.68 -0.32 1.03
CA ARG A 165 -8.29 0.01 1.37
C ARG A 165 -8.08 1.51 1.58
N ILE A 166 -8.92 2.37 0.99
CA ILE A 166 -8.88 3.83 1.22
C ILE A 166 -9.04 4.13 2.70
N ILE A 167 -10.00 3.48 3.36
CA ILE A 167 -10.29 3.71 4.78
C ILE A 167 -9.08 3.31 5.64
N ALA A 168 -8.53 2.12 5.42
CA ALA A 168 -7.34 1.66 6.14
C ALA A 168 -6.14 2.60 5.91
N CYS A 169 -5.88 3.00 4.65
CA CYS A 169 -4.79 3.92 4.32
C CYS A 169 -4.98 5.31 4.95
N HIS A 170 -6.22 5.80 5.00
CA HIS A 170 -6.52 7.07 5.65
C HIS A 170 -6.20 7.01 7.13
N ILE A 171 -6.63 5.96 7.84
CA ILE A 171 -6.36 5.77 9.27
C ILE A 171 -4.85 5.63 9.52
N GLU A 172 -4.14 4.80 8.75
CA GLU A 172 -2.67 4.65 8.86
C GLU A 172 -1.93 5.98 8.77
N GLN A 173 -2.41 6.91 7.94
CA GLN A 173 -1.81 8.23 7.78
C GLN A 173 -2.39 9.31 8.72
N ASN A 174 -3.56 9.08 9.30
CA ASN A 174 -4.31 10.07 10.07
C ASN A 174 -4.86 9.46 11.37
N HIS A 175 -3.96 9.17 12.29
CA HIS A 175 -4.30 8.79 13.65
C HIS A 175 -3.30 9.41 14.63
N ASP A 176 -3.64 9.36 15.92
CA ASP A 176 -2.72 9.63 17.01
C ASP A 176 -2.87 8.58 18.11
N LYS A 177 -2.20 8.78 19.24
CA LYS A 177 -2.28 7.88 20.40
C LYS A 177 -3.68 7.76 21.03
N TYR A 178 -4.62 8.63 20.65
CA TYR A 178 -5.99 8.64 21.18
C TYR A 178 -7.00 8.01 20.22
N GLY A 179 -6.71 7.96 18.92
CA GLY A 179 -7.57 7.30 17.94
C GLY A 179 -7.49 7.87 16.54
N ILE A 180 -8.57 7.67 15.78
CA ILE A 180 -8.67 8.06 14.38
C ILE A 180 -8.79 9.58 14.27
N ILE A 181 -8.28 10.15 13.17
CA ILE A 181 -8.51 11.55 12.78
C ILE A 181 -9.10 11.55 11.38
N TRP A 182 -10.43 11.61 11.28
CA TRP A 182 -11.09 11.62 9.98
C TRP A 182 -10.85 12.92 9.21
N GLY A 183 -10.77 12.81 7.89
CA GLY A 183 -10.99 13.94 6.99
C GLY A 183 -12.48 14.23 6.87
N LYS A 184 -12.85 15.46 6.54
CA LYS A 184 -14.26 15.90 6.47
C LYS A 184 -15.10 15.02 5.54
N SER A 185 -14.56 14.62 4.39
CA SER A 185 -15.22 13.81 3.38
C SER A 185 -15.28 12.30 3.68
N LEU A 186 -14.52 11.82 4.67
CA LEU A 186 -14.43 10.40 5.01
C LEU A 186 -14.99 10.09 6.40
N ALA A 187 -15.25 11.12 7.20
CA ALA A 187 -15.81 10.93 8.53
C ALA A 187 -17.21 10.30 8.42
N PRO A 188 -17.53 9.29 9.24
CA PRO A 188 -18.89 8.72 9.23
C PRO A 188 -19.92 9.71 9.79
N PHE A 189 -19.47 10.66 10.62
CA PHE A 189 -20.25 11.82 11.08
C PHE A 189 -19.34 13.05 11.13
N HIS A 190 -19.88 14.23 10.84
CA HIS A 190 -19.12 15.48 10.90
C HIS A 190 -18.89 15.93 12.35
N VAL A 191 -19.89 15.68 13.21
CA VAL A 191 -19.92 16.14 14.60
C VAL A 191 -20.19 14.99 15.55
N HIS A 192 -19.43 14.94 16.65
CA HIS A 192 -19.77 14.17 17.84
C HIS A 192 -20.34 15.12 18.90
N LEU A 193 -21.65 15.08 19.11
CA LEU A 193 -22.35 15.90 20.10
C LEU A 193 -22.36 15.17 21.46
N LEU A 194 -21.79 15.79 22.47
CA LEU A 194 -21.54 15.21 23.79
C LEU A 194 -22.39 15.91 24.86
N THR A 195 -23.33 15.18 25.45
CA THR A 195 -24.06 15.61 26.65
C THR A 195 -23.28 15.18 27.90
N VAL A 196 -22.66 16.15 28.58
CA VAL A 196 -21.79 15.91 29.74
C VAL A 196 -22.58 15.50 30.98
N ASN A 197 -23.68 16.19 31.28
CA ASN A 197 -24.52 15.91 32.43
C ASN A 197 -25.99 15.78 31.99
N PRO A 198 -26.44 14.57 31.62
CA PRO A 198 -27.79 14.37 31.10
C PRO A 198 -28.88 14.57 32.17
N ASN A 199 -28.53 14.51 33.46
CA ASN A 199 -29.48 14.78 34.55
C ASN A 199 -29.80 16.28 34.71
N ASN A 200 -29.00 17.17 34.10
CA ASN A 200 -29.33 18.58 34.05
C ASN A 200 -30.24 18.85 32.84
N GLU A 201 -31.50 19.17 33.12
CA GLU A 201 -32.52 19.45 32.11
C GLU A 201 -32.10 20.54 31.11
N LYS A 202 -31.38 21.58 31.55
CA LYS A 202 -30.89 22.64 30.66
C LYS A 202 -29.81 22.14 29.70
N VAL A 203 -28.93 21.27 30.17
CA VAL A 203 -27.88 20.66 29.34
C VAL A 203 -28.51 19.70 28.34
N PHE A 204 -29.41 18.83 28.81
CA PHE A 204 -30.11 17.86 27.98
C PHE A 204 -30.95 18.54 26.89
N SER A 205 -31.83 19.47 27.25
CA SER A 205 -32.67 20.19 26.29
C SER A 205 -31.87 21.02 25.28
N THR A 206 -30.71 21.58 25.68
CA THR A 206 -29.84 22.29 24.75
C THR A 206 -29.17 21.33 23.76
N ALA A 207 -28.73 20.15 24.22
CA ALA A 207 -28.15 19.14 23.35
C ALA A 207 -29.18 18.62 22.34
N GLU A 208 -30.40 18.28 22.78
CA GLU A 208 -31.51 17.90 21.90
C GLU A 208 -31.81 18.97 20.85
N HIS A 209 -31.86 20.24 21.27
CA HIS A 209 -32.12 21.35 20.37
C HIS A 209 -31.01 21.52 19.33
N LEU A 210 -29.74 21.43 19.74
CA LEU A 210 -28.60 21.50 18.83
C LEU A 210 -28.57 20.32 17.87
N TYR A 211 -28.85 19.11 18.35
CA TYR A 211 -28.95 17.91 17.52
C TYR A 211 -29.98 18.10 16.41
N ALA A 212 -31.21 18.49 16.77
CA ALA A 212 -32.27 18.77 15.79
C ALA A 212 -31.85 19.84 14.78
N LYS A 213 -31.21 20.94 15.23
CA LYS A 213 -30.77 22.02 14.34
C LYS A 213 -29.65 21.62 13.39
N LEU A 214 -28.69 20.81 13.85
CA LEU A 214 -27.64 20.28 12.99
C LEU A 214 -28.22 19.32 11.93
N GLN A 215 -29.18 18.48 12.32
CA GLN A 215 -29.87 17.60 11.38
C GLN A 215 -30.72 18.36 10.36
N GLU A 216 -31.41 19.44 10.77
CA GLU A 216 -32.14 20.34 9.86
C GLU A 216 -31.20 20.96 8.80
N SER A 217 -29.94 21.21 9.16
CA SER A 217 -28.87 21.66 8.24
C SER A 217 -28.20 20.51 7.45
N LEU A 218 -28.75 19.29 7.48
CA LEU A 218 -28.20 18.09 6.80
C LEU A 218 -26.76 17.74 7.23
N ILE A 219 -26.40 18.07 8.46
CA ILE A 219 -25.11 17.68 9.03
C ILE A 219 -25.25 16.33 9.70
N ASP A 220 -24.41 15.36 9.30
CA ASP A 220 -24.32 14.08 10.00
C ASP A 220 -23.74 14.26 11.41
N VAL A 221 -24.52 13.93 12.43
CA VAL A 221 -24.16 14.04 13.85
C VAL A 221 -24.30 12.69 14.53
N ILE A 222 -23.26 12.25 15.23
CA ILE A 222 -23.38 11.22 16.26
C ILE A 222 -23.65 11.91 17.60
N TYR A 223 -24.76 11.54 18.22
CA TYR A 223 -25.18 12.11 19.49
C TYR A 223 -24.93 11.11 20.63
N ASP A 224 -24.08 11.49 21.58
CA ASP A 224 -23.78 10.70 22.76
C ASP A 224 -24.69 11.09 23.93
N ASP A 225 -25.90 10.53 23.89
CA ASP A 225 -26.99 10.69 24.85
C ASP A 225 -26.94 9.70 26.02
N ARG A 226 -25.96 8.78 26.03
CA ARG A 226 -25.80 7.74 27.05
C ARG A 226 -25.81 8.33 28.46
N THR A 227 -26.70 7.86 29.33
CA THR A 227 -26.89 8.43 30.67
C THR A 227 -26.11 7.71 31.76
N ASP A 228 -25.67 6.49 31.49
CA ASP A 228 -24.95 5.57 32.38
C ASP A 228 -23.42 5.66 32.24
N VAL A 229 -22.92 6.43 31.26
CA VAL A 229 -21.49 6.57 30.97
C VAL A 229 -20.93 7.88 31.52
N SER A 230 -19.78 7.81 32.20
CA SER A 230 -19.15 9.01 32.75
C SER A 230 -18.60 9.92 31.65
N PRO A 231 -18.53 11.25 31.87
CA PRO A 231 -18.01 12.19 30.88
C PRO A 231 -16.61 11.84 30.37
N GLY A 232 -15.74 11.34 31.26
CA GLY A 232 -14.38 10.93 30.91
C GLY A 232 -14.35 9.77 29.90
N PHE A 233 -15.29 8.83 29.99
CA PHE A 233 -15.41 7.76 29.00
C PHE A 233 -15.98 8.27 27.68
N LYS A 234 -17.01 9.14 27.72
CA LYS A 234 -17.54 9.78 26.50
C LYS A 234 -16.46 10.52 25.70
N PHE A 235 -15.61 11.30 26.38
CA PHE A 235 -14.49 11.99 25.70
C PHE A 235 -13.47 11.03 25.10
N LYS A 236 -13.18 9.90 25.76
CA LYS A 236 -12.28 8.88 25.22
C LYS A 236 -12.89 8.21 23.98
N ASP A 237 -14.16 7.85 24.03
CA ASP A 237 -14.87 7.28 22.87
C ASP A 237 -14.90 8.28 21.72
N ALA A 238 -15.15 9.56 22.00
CA ALA A 238 -15.15 10.61 20.98
C ALA A 238 -13.78 10.81 20.33
N ASP A 239 -12.70 10.77 21.11
CA ASP A 239 -11.33 10.86 20.59
C ASP A 239 -10.93 9.59 19.82
N LEU A 240 -11.41 8.42 20.25
CA LEU A 240 -11.19 7.14 19.59
C LEU A 240 -11.87 7.08 18.22
N LEU A 241 -13.16 7.40 18.19
CA LEU A 241 -14.00 7.39 16.98
C LEU A 241 -13.61 8.48 15.99
N GLY A 242 -13.10 9.62 16.47
CA GLY A 242 -12.30 10.52 15.65
C GLY A 242 -13.06 11.51 14.78
N MET A 243 -14.34 11.79 15.07
CA MET A 243 -15.13 12.75 14.27
C MET A 243 -14.44 14.12 14.23
N PRO A 244 -14.49 14.85 13.09
CA PRO A 244 -13.74 16.09 12.92
C PRO A 244 -13.99 17.14 14.00
N LEU A 245 -15.25 17.29 14.41
CA LEU A 245 -15.67 18.21 15.47
C LEU A 245 -16.34 17.46 16.63
N GLN A 246 -16.08 17.92 17.85
CA GLN A 246 -16.84 17.54 19.04
C GLN A 246 -17.54 18.78 19.56
N ILE A 247 -18.86 18.73 19.73
CA ILE A 247 -19.63 19.78 20.40
C ILE A 247 -19.94 19.29 21.81
N ILE A 248 -19.51 20.04 22.81
CA ILE A 248 -19.57 19.63 24.21
C ILE A 248 -20.57 20.54 24.93
N VAL A 249 -21.69 19.95 25.33
CA VAL A 249 -22.76 20.62 26.09
C VAL A 249 -22.61 20.21 27.55
N GLY A 250 -22.26 21.17 28.42
CA GLY A 250 -22.01 20.90 29.83
C GLY A 250 -22.33 22.08 30.74
N ASP A 251 -22.44 21.78 32.03
CA ASP A 251 -22.91 22.69 33.08
C ASP A 251 -22.13 24.01 33.15
N LYS A 252 -20.82 23.95 32.88
CA LYS A 252 -19.89 25.07 33.06
C LYS A 252 -20.24 26.30 32.22
N ASN A 253 -20.62 26.10 30.95
CA ASN A 253 -20.78 27.19 29.98
C ASN A 253 -22.24 27.43 29.59
N ILE A 254 -23.14 26.52 29.93
CA ILE A 254 -24.56 26.61 29.57
C ILE A 254 -25.27 27.80 30.26
N GLY A 255 -24.79 28.22 31.43
CA GLY A 255 -25.26 29.44 32.11
C GLY A 255 -25.02 30.71 31.28
N ALA A 256 -23.91 30.76 30.53
CA ALA A 256 -23.52 31.87 29.67
C ALA A 256 -24.03 31.74 28.23
N GLY A 257 -24.88 30.75 27.92
CA GLY A 257 -25.42 30.52 26.58
C GLY A 257 -24.37 30.04 25.56
N LYS A 258 -23.33 29.32 26.02
CA LYS A 258 -22.23 28.84 25.18
C LYS A 258 -22.04 27.32 25.28
N VAL A 259 -21.55 26.75 24.19
CA VAL A 259 -21.03 25.38 24.12
C VAL A 259 -19.54 25.42 23.76
N GLU A 260 -18.83 24.35 24.08
CA GLU A 260 -17.43 24.21 23.67
C GLU A 260 -17.35 23.36 22.40
N ILE A 261 -16.64 23.84 21.39
CA ILE A 261 -16.35 23.08 20.17
C ILE A 261 -14.87 22.73 20.15
N LYS A 262 -14.55 21.44 20.02
CA LYS A 262 -13.19 20.93 19.88
C LYS A 262 -12.98 20.40 18.47
N GLU A 263 -11.90 20.83 17.82
CA GLU A 263 -11.43 20.21 16.58
C GLU A 263 -10.56 18.99 16.92
N ARG A 264 -10.92 17.81 16.41
CA ARG A 264 -10.23 16.54 16.73
C ARG A 264 -8.78 16.52 16.26
N ARG A 265 -8.49 17.10 15.10
CA ARG A 265 -7.16 17.10 14.48
C ARG A 265 -6.15 17.97 15.24
N SER A 266 -6.52 19.22 15.53
CA SER A 266 -5.63 20.18 16.18
C SER A 266 -5.71 20.14 17.71
N GLY A 267 -6.80 19.61 18.27
CA GLY A 267 -7.13 19.70 19.69
C GLY A 267 -7.58 21.08 20.14
N LYS A 268 -7.69 22.06 19.23
CA LYS A 268 -8.14 23.42 19.53
C LYS A 268 -9.57 23.38 20.07
N ARG A 269 -9.82 24.17 21.13
CA ARG A 269 -11.12 24.31 21.78
C ARG A 269 -11.55 25.76 21.75
N GLU A 270 -12.81 25.99 21.40
CA GLU A 270 -13.41 27.33 21.34
C GLU A 270 -14.77 27.34 22.02
N LEU A 271 -15.08 28.44 22.73
CA LEU A 271 -16.41 28.67 23.28
C LEU A 271 -17.26 29.42 22.25
N VAL A 272 -18.32 28.78 21.79
CA VAL A 272 -19.22 29.29 20.75
C VAL A 272 -20.60 29.52 21.35
N GLU A 273 -21.22 30.64 21.01
CA GLU A 273 -22.62 30.90 21.38
C GLU A 273 -23.52 29.81 20.78
N ILE A 274 -24.48 29.29 21.55
CA ILE A 274 -25.35 28.18 21.11
C ILE A 274 -26.00 28.49 19.75
N GLY A 275 -26.51 29.73 19.56
CA GLY A 275 -27.13 30.15 18.30
C GLY A 275 -26.18 30.27 17.10
N LYS A 276 -24.85 30.19 17.30
CA LYS A 276 -23.83 30.21 16.25
C LYS A 276 -23.15 28.84 16.04
N ALA A 277 -23.52 27.82 16.83
CA ALA A 277 -22.87 26.52 16.74
C ALA A 277 -23.08 25.83 15.39
N VAL A 278 -24.30 25.91 14.83
CA VAL A 278 -24.62 25.30 13.53
C VAL A 278 -23.81 25.95 12.40
N SER A 279 -23.84 27.29 12.31
CA SER A 279 -23.09 28.03 11.28
C SER A 279 -21.58 27.90 11.41
N TYR A 280 -21.08 27.70 12.63
CA TYR A 280 -19.68 27.34 12.84
C TYR A 280 -19.34 26.00 12.17
N VAL A 281 -20.19 24.98 12.37
CA VAL A 281 -19.98 23.65 11.80
C VAL A 281 -20.09 23.69 10.27
N GLU A 282 -21.11 24.37 9.72
CA GLU A 282 -21.29 24.53 8.27
C GLU A 282 -20.02 25.12 7.63
N LYS A 283 -19.53 26.23 8.17
CA LYS A 283 -18.29 26.87 7.71
C LYS A 283 -17.08 25.94 7.83
N TYR A 284 -17.01 25.14 8.89
CA TYR A 284 -15.93 24.17 9.04
C TYR A 284 -16.01 23.08 7.96
N ILE A 285 -17.19 22.55 7.67
CA ILE A 285 -17.37 21.49 6.66
C ILE A 285 -17.04 22.01 5.25
N GLU A 286 -17.42 23.25 4.93
CA GLU A 286 -17.20 23.87 3.61
C GLU A 286 -15.74 24.29 3.33
N SER A 287 -14.97 24.59 4.37
CA SER A 287 -13.57 25.02 4.26
C SER A 287 -12.59 23.92 3.84
#